data_AF-A0A348TPW0-F1
#
_entry.id   AF-A0A348TPW0-F1
#
_cell.length_a   1.000
_cell.length_b   1.000
_cell.length_c   1.000
_cell.angle_alpha   90.00
_cell.angle_beta   90.00
_cell.angle_gamma   90.00
#
_symmetry.space_group_name_H-M   'P 1'
#
loop_
_entity.id
_entity.type
_entity.pdbx_description
1 polymer ?
#
loop_
_entity_poly.entity_id
_entity_poly.type
_entity_poly.pdbx_seq_one_letter_code
_entity_poly.pdbx_strand_id
1 'polypeptide(L)'
;MHIPFDRKSQKWVQVNLRNKDLQNYREGNFTFYPKRVLISGAKSYLDKLSDTLHLDIPTKKRNEDFEHTVEIDHLKNNPLVKCSHEVVMVKFAAKKKSYQ
;
A
#
# COMPACT_ATOMS: atom_id res chain seq x y z
N MET A 1 -8.46 -35.70 16.98
CA MET A 1 -8.37 -34.74 15.86
C MET A 1 -7.83 -33.43 16.40
N HIS A 2 -6.56 -33.11 16.14
CA HIS A 2 -5.97 -31.82 16.52
C HIS A 2 -6.39 -30.83 15.44
N ILE A 3 -7.46 -30.07 15.67
CA ILE A 3 -7.78 -28.94 14.80
C ILE A 3 -6.68 -27.92 15.10
N PRO A 4 -5.79 -27.57 14.17
CA PRO A 4 -4.81 -26.53 14.43
C PRO A 4 -5.62 -25.25 14.66
N PHE A 5 -5.75 -24.85 15.92
CA PHE A 5 -6.38 -23.60 16.29
C PHE A 5 -5.43 -22.50 15.84
N ASP A 6 -5.59 -22.09 14.59
CA ASP A 6 -4.78 -21.05 13.99
C ASP A 6 -5.10 -19.75 14.74
N ARG A 7 -4.21 -19.39 15.67
CA ARG A 7 -4.42 -18.22 16.52
C ARG A 7 -4.54 -16.99 15.61
N LYS A 8 -5.62 -16.24 15.79
CA LYS A 8 -5.74 -14.92 15.16
C LYS A 8 -4.56 -14.08 15.63
N SER A 9 -3.80 -13.57 14.67
CA SER A 9 -2.66 -12.69 14.92
C SER A 9 -2.83 -11.41 14.11
N GLN A 10 -2.01 -10.41 14.43
CA GLN A 10 -1.95 -9.17 13.68
C GLN A 10 -0.50 -8.91 13.28
N LYS A 11 -0.28 -8.39 12.08
CA LYS A 11 1.04 -8.07 11.53
C LYS A 11 0.99 -6.68 10.90
N TRP A 12 1.96 -5.84 11.25
CA TRP A 12 2.16 -4.57 10.58
C TRP A 12 2.88 -4.82 9.26
N VAL A 13 2.31 -4.32 8.17
CA VAL A 13 2.87 -4.48 6.84
C VAL A 13 3.12 -3.11 6.25
N GLN A 14 4.34 -2.91 5.77
CA GLN A 14 4.74 -1.66 5.17
C GLN A 14 4.15 -1.55 3.76
N VAL A 15 3.62 -0.39 3.42
CA VAL A 15 3.17 -0.10 2.07
C VAL A 15 4.34 0.53 1.33
N ASN A 16 4.68 -0.08 0.20
CA ASN A 16 5.64 0.44 -0.74
C ASN A 16 4.95 0.69 -2.07
N LEU A 17 5.19 1.87 -2.63
CA LEU A 17 4.59 2.28 -3.88
C LEU A 17 5.55 1.92 -5.00
N ARG A 18 5.09 1.12 -5.96
CA ARG A 18 5.86 0.76 -7.14
C ARG A 18 5.19 1.38 -8.37
N ASN A 19 5.98 1.93 -9.26
CA ASN A 19 5.51 2.35 -10.56
C ASN A 19 6.73 2.38 -11.48
N LYS A 20 6.59 1.87 -12.70
CA LYS A 20 7.65 1.97 -13.71
C LYS A 20 8.01 3.42 -14.02
N ASP A 21 7.03 4.32 -13.93
CA ASP A 21 7.18 5.75 -14.16
C ASP A 21 7.70 6.52 -12.95
N LEU A 22 7.66 5.97 -11.73
CA LEU A 22 8.19 6.61 -10.53
C LEU A 22 9.70 6.86 -10.62
N GLN A 23 10.44 6.12 -11.46
CA GLN A 23 11.85 6.42 -11.71
C GLN A 23 12.08 7.84 -12.29
N ASN A 24 11.06 8.41 -12.93
CA ASN A 24 11.08 9.80 -13.41
C ASN A 24 10.69 10.82 -12.32
N TYR A 25 10.13 10.37 -11.20
CA TYR A 25 9.80 11.18 -10.05
C TYR A 25 10.91 11.06 -9.00
N ARG A 26 11.52 12.18 -8.61
CA ARG A 26 12.41 12.17 -7.44
C ARG A 26 11.59 11.79 -6.20
N GLU A 27 12.09 10.85 -5.39
CA GLU A 27 11.63 10.64 -4.02
C GLU A 27 11.58 12.00 -3.32
N GLY A 28 10.36 12.50 -3.05
CA GLY A 28 10.13 13.86 -2.54
C GLY A 28 8.98 14.61 -3.21
N ASN A 29 8.54 14.21 -4.41
CA ASN A 29 7.41 14.84 -5.10
C ASN A 29 6.04 14.18 -4.82
N PHE A 30 6.00 13.17 -3.95
CA PHE A 30 4.75 12.52 -3.56
C PHE A 30 4.80 12.14 -2.09
N THR A 31 3.64 12.19 -1.44
CA THR A 31 3.41 11.71 -0.09
C THR A 31 2.28 10.69 -0.14
N PHE A 32 2.30 9.71 0.76
CA PHE A 32 1.22 8.74 0.83
C PHE A 32 0.94 8.34 2.26
N TYR A 33 -0.32 8.00 2.51
CA TYR A 33 -0.83 7.62 3.80
C TYR A 33 -1.94 6.57 3.67
N PRO A 34 -1.94 5.53 4.52
CA PRO A 34 -0.93 5.20 5.54
C PRO A 34 0.32 4.53 4.93
N LYS A 35 1.49 4.73 5.56
CA LYS A 35 2.74 4.03 5.18
C LYS A 35 2.81 2.59 5.66
N ARG A 36 1.97 2.22 6.63
CA ARG A 36 1.88 0.88 7.19
C ARG A 36 0.42 0.55 7.45
N VAL A 37 0.04 -0.68 7.19
CA VAL A 37 -1.30 -1.19 7.44
C VAL A 37 -1.23 -2.36 8.40
N LEU A 38 -2.19 -2.45 9.30
CA LEU A 38 -2.32 -3.58 10.21
C LEU A 38 -3.19 -4.64 9.52
N ILE A 39 -2.63 -5.83 9.33
CA ILE A 39 -3.35 -6.97 8.76
C ILE A 39 -3.60 -7.97 9.89
N SER A 40 -4.86 -8.34 10.08
CA SER A 40 -5.31 -9.29 11.11
C SER A 40 -5.86 -10.54 10.45
N GLY A 41 -5.46 -11.72 10.89
CA GLY A 41 -5.93 -12.97 10.28
C GLY A 41 -5.29 -14.21 10.89
N ALA A 42 -5.41 -15.34 10.19
CA ALA A 42 -4.72 -16.58 10.54
C ALA A 42 -3.20 -16.35 10.60
N LYS A 43 -2.57 -16.70 11.72
CA LYS A 43 -1.11 -16.57 11.91
C LYS A 43 -0.34 -17.30 10.80
N SER A 44 -0.77 -18.51 10.41
CA SER A 44 -0.10 -19.26 9.33
C SER A 44 -0.13 -18.53 7.98
N TYR A 45 -1.12 -17.66 7.76
CA TYR A 45 -1.20 -16.81 6.57
C TYR A 45 -0.34 -15.56 6.71
N LEU A 46 -0.41 -14.89 7.87
CA LEU A 46 0.40 -13.69 8.14
C LEU A 46 1.91 -13.97 8.12
N ASP A 47 2.33 -15.17 8.49
CA ASP A 47 3.73 -15.61 8.44
C ASP A 47 4.23 -15.75 6.99
N LYS A 48 3.36 -16.20 6.08
CA LYS A 48 3.64 -16.30 4.64
C LYS A 48 3.52 -14.96 3.91
N LEU A 49 2.84 -14.00 4.51
CA LEU A 49 2.61 -12.70 3.91
C LEU A 49 3.87 -11.82 4.05
N SER A 50 4.33 -11.27 2.94
CA SER A 50 5.44 -10.32 2.92
C SER A 50 5.21 -9.15 3.88
N ASP A 51 6.27 -8.73 4.56
CA ASP A 51 6.29 -7.54 5.42
C ASP A 51 6.12 -6.23 4.64
N THR A 52 6.14 -6.30 3.30
CA THR A 52 5.94 -5.16 2.41
C THR A 52 4.88 -5.48 1.34
N LEU A 53 3.90 -4.60 1.20
CA LEU A 53 2.91 -4.58 0.12
C LEU A 53 3.38 -3.64 -0.97
N HIS A 54 3.48 -4.14 -2.20
CA HIS A 54 3.79 -3.31 -3.37
C HIS A 54 2.48 -2.89 -4.04
N LEU A 55 2.21 -1.59 -4.09
CA LEU A 55 1.04 -1.04 -4.76
C LEU A 55 1.46 -0.35 -6.05
N ASP A 56 0.87 -0.76 -7.17
CA ASP A 56 1.06 -0.11 -8.45
C ASP A 56 0.17 1.14 -8.55
N ILE A 57 0.78 2.30 -8.82
CA ILE A 57 0.03 3.57 -8.92
C ILE A 57 -0.04 4.00 -10.37
N PRO A 58 -1.22 4.33 -10.92
CA PRO A 58 -1.33 4.92 -12.24
C PRO A 58 -0.89 6.39 -12.24
N THR A 59 0.21 6.72 -12.91
CA THR A 59 0.64 8.10 -13.18
C THR A 59 0.02 8.62 -14.48
N LYS A 60 -1.26 8.98 -14.45
CA LYS A 60 -1.97 9.52 -15.64
C LYS A 60 -1.82 11.04 -15.83
N LYS A 61 -1.41 11.80 -14.81
CA LYS A 61 -1.27 13.27 -14.91
C LYS A 61 0.08 13.74 -14.34
N ARG A 62 1.03 14.08 -15.22
CA ARG A 62 2.40 14.46 -14.84
C ARG A 62 2.58 15.94 -14.47
N ASN A 63 1.60 16.80 -14.75
CA ASN A 63 1.78 18.26 -14.71
C ASN A 63 0.88 19.00 -13.70
N GLU A 64 0.09 18.29 -12.92
CA GLU A 64 -0.84 18.88 -11.93
C GLU A 64 -0.69 18.14 -10.61
N ASP A 65 -0.94 18.84 -9.50
CA ASP A 65 -1.22 18.18 -8.23
C ASP A 65 -2.42 17.24 -8.39
N PHE A 66 -2.25 15.98 -8.01
CA PHE A 66 -3.34 15.01 -8.05
C PHE A 66 -3.26 14.07 -6.86
N GLU A 67 -4.44 13.71 -6.39
CA GLU A 67 -4.64 12.73 -5.33
C GLU A 67 -5.21 11.46 -5.96
N HIS A 68 -4.62 10.33 -5.61
CA HIS A 68 -5.02 9.03 -6.12
C HIS A 68 -5.13 8.04 -4.98
N THR A 69 -6.23 7.30 -4.97
CA THR A 69 -6.50 6.27 -3.97
C THR A 69 -6.25 4.91 -4.60
N VAL A 70 -5.30 4.16 -4.05
CA VAL A 70 -4.99 2.80 -4.50
C VAL A 70 -5.58 1.81 -3.52
N GLU A 71 -6.38 0.88 -4.03
CA GLU A 71 -6.91 -0.23 -3.23
C GLU A 71 -5.84 -1.29 -2.98
N ILE A 72 -5.79 -1.82 -1.76
CA ILE A 72 -4.93 -2.95 -1.40
C ILE A 72 -5.64 -4.24 -1.84
N ASP A 73 -5.60 -4.53 -3.14
CA ASP A 73 -6.30 -5.69 -3.72
C ASP A 73 -5.70 -7.04 -3.28
N HIS A 74 -4.42 -7.03 -2.88
CA HIS A 74 -3.65 -8.22 -2.46
C HIS A 74 -4.30 -9.05 -1.32
N LEU A 75 -5.24 -8.48 -0.57
CA LEU A 75 -5.90 -9.12 0.56
C LEU A 75 -7.41 -9.34 0.36
N LYS A 76 -8.00 -8.69 -0.66
CA LYS A 76 -9.45 -8.61 -0.85
C LYS A 76 -10.08 -9.97 -1.21
N ASN A 77 -9.27 -10.86 -1.79
CA ASN A 77 -9.68 -12.22 -2.18
C ASN A 77 -9.57 -13.27 -1.05
N ASN A 78 -9.07 -12.93 0.14
CA ASN A 78 -8.94 -13.89 1.24
C ASN A 78 -9.89 -13.54 2.41
N PRO A 79 -10.97 -14.31 2.63
CA PRO A 79 -11.92 -14.04 3.72
C PRO A 79 -11.32 -14.27 5.12
N LEU A 80 -10.12 -14.85 5.20
CA LEU A 80 -9.40 -15.16 6.44
C LEU A 80 -8.48 -14.04 6.94
N VAL A 81 -8.36 -12.95 6.18
CA VAL A 81 -7.57 -11.77 6.53
C VAL A 81 -8.40 -10.51 6.43
N LYS A 82 -8.26 -9.64 7.43
CA LYS A 82 -8.85 -8.30 7.48
C LYS A 82 -7.72 -7.28 7.48
N CYS A 83 -7.76 -6.34 6.55
CA CYS A 83 -6.87 -5.20 6.57
C CYS A 83 -7.53 -4.05 7.33
N SER A 84 -6.80 -3.39 8.22
CA SER A 84 -7.30 -2.20 8.91
C SER A 84 -7.50 -1.01 7.98
N HIS A 85 -6.81 -1.00 6.83
CA HIS A 85 -6.96 0.02 5.79
C HIS A 85 -7.02 -0.68 4.44
N GLU A 86 -8.13 -0.55 3.73
CA GLU A 86 -8.32 -1.17 2.41
C GLU A 86 -7.79 -0.30 1.28
N VAL A 87 -7.50 0.96 1.58
CA VAL A 87 -7.04 1.96 0.61
C VAL A 87 -5.83 2.72 1.12
N VAL A 88 -4.98 3.11 0.19
CA VAL A 88 -3.83 3.99 0.42
C VAL A 88 -4.01 5.23 -0.43
N MET A 89 -4.00 6.39 0.21
CA MET A 89 -4.07 7.67 -0.47
C MET A 89 -2.67 8.12 -0.83
N VAL A 90 -2.46 8.43 -2.10
CA VAL A 90 -1.21 8.94 -2.64
C VAL A 90 -1.46 10.34 -3.17
N LYS A 91 -0.71 11.30 -2.66
CA LYS A 91 -0.75 12.70 -3.07
C LYS A 91 0.51 13.03 -3.83
N PHE A 92 0.36 13.43 -5.08
CA PHE A 92 1.46 13.92 -5.90
C PHE A 92 1.47 15.44 -5.88
N ALA A 93 2.62 16.01 -5.54
CA ALA A 93 2.87 17.44 -5.63
C ALA A 93 3.62 17.70 -6.93
N ALA A 94 2.98 18.38 -7.89
CA ALA A 94 3.69 18.87 -9.07
C ALA A 94 4.76 19.88 -8.60
N LYS A 95 6.01 19.68 -9.01
CA LYS A 95 7.04 20.70 -8.84
C LYS A 95 6.61 21.89 -9.71
N LYS A 96 6.06 22.95 -9.12
CA LYS A 96 6.07 24.26 -9.77
C LYS A 96 7.54 24.55 -10.06
N LYS A 97 7.96 24.47 -11.32
CA LYS A 97 9.14 25.23 -11.74
C LYS A 97 8.76 26.68 -11.49
N SER A 98 9.17 27.22 -10.34
CA SER A 98 9.27 28.66 -10.16
C SER A 98 10.34 29.10 -11.16
N TYR A 99 9.92 29.46 -12.37
CA TYR A 99 10.71 30.32 -13.22
C TYR A 99 10.66 31.69 -12.54
N GLN A 100 11.74 32.01 -11.82
CA GLN A 100 12.13 33.40 -11.55
C GLN A 100 12.79 33.97 -12.79
#